data_AF-A0A9N9I1X9-F1
#
_entry.id   AF-A0A9N9I1X9-F1
#
_cell.length_a   1.000
_cell.length_b   1.000
_cell.length_c   1.000
_cell.angle_alpha   90.00
_cell.angle_beta   90.00
_cell.angle_gamma   90.00
#
_symmetry.space_group_name_H-M   'P 1'
#
loop_
_entity.id
_entity.type
_entity.pdbx_description
1 polymer ?
#
loop_
_entity_poly.entity_id
_entity_poly.type
_entity_poly.pdbx_seq_one_letter_code
_entity_poly.pdbx_strand_id
1 'polypeptide(L)'
;KNIQKIYDDLKEPLFWSNCFNSDKGTEYIGNYKSLLLKHNVKIQYIKIKKGNATAERDHKEFEKHSGIQQNAIDFLLPLSNRS
;
A
#
# COMPACT_ATOMS: atom_id res chain seq x y z
N LYS A 1 4.11 -11.23 -0.67
CA LYS A 1 5.52 -11.57 -0.29
C LYS A 1 6.54 -10.46 -0.61
N ASN A 2 6.22 -9.43 -1.41
CA ASN A 2 7.16 -8.34 -1.70
C ASN A 2 7.24 -7.25 -0.62
N ILE A 3 6.14 -6.95 0.10
CA ILE A 3 6.15 -5.89 1.13
C ILE A 3 7.16 -6.20 2.24
N GLN A 4 7.18 -7.43 2.74
CA GLN A 4 8.11 -7.80 3.82
C GLN A 4 9.58 -7.60 3.40
N LYS A 5 9.94 -7.90 2.14
CA LYS A 5 11.30 -7.66 1.62
C LYS A 5 11.68 -6.18 1.58
N ILE A 6 10.71 -5.29 1.36
CA ILE A 6 10.92 -3.84 1.36
C ILE A 6 11.21 -3.34 2.78
N TYR A 7 10.47 -3.82 3.78
CA TYR A 7 10.68 -3.45 5.19
C TYR A 7 11.91 -4.12 5.81
N ASP A 8 12.32 -5.28 5.30
CA ASP A 8 13.51 -6.01 5.76
C ASP A 8 14.79 -5.59 4.99
N ASP A 9 14.72 -4.61 4.06
CA ASP A 9 15.90 -4.12 3.34
C ASP A 9 16.76 -3.26 4.27
N LEU A 10 17.97 -3.74 4.54
CA LEU A 10 18.96 -3.07 5.38
C LEU A 10 19.59 -1.85 4.70
N LYS A 11 19.49 -1.73 3.37
CA LYS A 11 20.01 -0.58 2.62
C LYS A 11 19.10 0.64 2.75
N GLU A 12 17.79 0.41 2.79
CA GLU A 12 16.77 1.45 2.96
C GLU A 12 15.77 1.03 4.04
N PRO A 13 16.16 1.10 5.32
CA PRO A 13 15.34 0.58 6.41
C PRO A 13 14.06 1.40 6.56
N LEU A 14 12.94 0.78 6.23
CA LEU A 14 11.60 1.33 6.45
C LEU A 14 11.05 0.86 7.79
N PHE A 15 10.49 1.78 8.55
CA PHE A 15 9.89 1.47 9.84
C PHE A 15 8.43 1.09 9.69
N TRP A 16 8.01 0.06 10.41
CA TRP A 16 6.61 -0.32 10.52
C TRP A 16 5.82 0.80 11.21
N SER A 17 4.78 1.29 10.54
CA SER A 17 3.89 2.31 11.08
C SER A 17 3.09 1.78 12.27
N ASN A 18 2.75 2.66 13.22
CA ASN A 18 1.90 2.30 14.37
C ASN A 18 0.46 1.94 13.96
N CYS A 19 -0.03 2.52 12.85
CA CYS A 19 -1.36 2.26 12.33
C CYS A 19 -1.35 2.13 10.81
N PHE A 20 -2.30 1.32 10.31
CA PHE A 20 -2.58 1.13 8.90
C PHE A 20 -4.05 1.40 8.64
N ASN A 21 -4.30 2.40 7.79
CA ASN A 21 -5.63 2.87 7.46
C ASN A 21 -6.06 2.29 6.11
N SER A 22 -7.24 1.68 6.04
CA SER A 22 -7.75 1.06 4.81
C SER A 22 -9.25 1.23 4.66
N ASP A 23 -9.73 1.18 3.42
CA ASP A 23 -11.16 1.06 3.15
C ASP A 23 -11.70 -0.32 3.56
N LYS A 24 -12.99 -0.36 3.90
CA LYS A 24 -13.73 -1.61 4.11
C LYS A 24 -13.98 -2.28 2.76
N GLY A 25 -13.13 -3.22 2.38
CA GLY A 25 -13.32 -4.03 1.18
C GLY A 25 -12.04 -4.45 0.47
N THR A 26 -10.87 -4.04 0.97
CA THR A 26 -9.63 -4.34 0.27
C THR A 26 -9.15 -5.76 0.57
N GLU A 27 -9.04 -6.55 -0.50
CA GLU A 27 -8.25 -7.78 -0.63
C GLU A 27 -6.83 -7.64 -0.05
N TYR A 28 -6.31 -6.41 -0.01
CA TYR A 28 -5.07 -6.03 0.65
C TYR A 28 -5.03 -6.37 2.14
N ILE A 29 -6.08 -6.05 2.91
CA ILE A 29 -6.12 -6.40 4.33
C ILE A 29 -6.14 -7.93 4.48
N GLY A 30 -6.91 -8.65 3.65
CA GLY A 30 -6.96 -10.11 3.70
C GLY A 30 -5.56 -10.75 3.57
N ASN A 31 -4.78 -10.31 2.60
CA ASN A 31 -3.45 -10.87 2.30
C ASN A 31 -2.35 -10.45 3.28
N TYR A 32 -2.49 -9.29 3.94
CA TYR A 32 -1.42 -8.71 4.75
C TYR A 32 -1.76 -8.54 6.24
N LYS A 33 -2.97 -8.90 6.68
CA LYS A 33 -3.39 -8.79 8.09
C LYS A 33 -2.43 -9.50 9.05
N SER A 34 -2.01 -10.71 8.74
CA SER A 34 -1.09 -11.47 9.59
C SER A 34 0.28 -10.79 9.73
N LEU A 35 0.79 -10.24 8.63
CA LEU A 35 2.05 -9.50 8.60
C LEU A 35 1.95 -8.20 9.42
N LEU A 36 0.90 -7.41 9.21
CA LEU A 36 0.66 -6.17 9.96
C LEU A 36 0.57 -6.43 11.47
N LEU A 37 -0.16 -7.49 11.87
CA LEU A 37 -0.28 -7.87 13.27
C LEU A 37 1.05 -8.34 13.88
N LYS A 38 1.88 -9.08 13.13
CA LYS A 38 3.21 -9.50 13.58
C LYS A 38 4.11 -8.32 13.97
N HIS A 39 3.95 -7.19 13.28
CA HIS A 39 4.71 -5.97 13.52
C HIS A 39 3.96 -4.96 14.40
N ASN A 40 2.94 -5.40 15.16
CA ASN A 40 2.14 -4.57 16.07
C ASN A 40 1.45 -3.36 15.42
N VAL A 41 1.17 -3.44 14.12
CA VAL A 41 0.50 -2.38 13.37
C VAL A 41 -1.01 -2.45 13.63
N LYS A 42 -1.59 -1.34 14.11
CA LYS A 42 -3.04 -1.24 14.34
C LYS A 42 -3.79 -1.00 13.03
N ILE A 43 -4.70 -1.90 12.67
CA ILE A 43 -5.53 -1.75 11.47
C ILE A 43 -6.76 -0.90 11.80
N GLN A 44 -6.97 0.19 11.06
CA GLN A 44 -8.16 1.04 11.17
C GLN A 44 -8.88 1.08 9.84
N TYR A 45 -10.20 0.91 9.88
CA TYR A 45 -11.03 1.00 8.68
C TYR A 45 -11.64 2.38 8.58
N ILE A 46 -11.25 3.13 7.56
CA ILE A 46 -11.79 4.47 7.33
C ILE A 46 -13.14 4.34 6.62
N LYS A 47 -14.17 5.01 7.14
CA LYS A 47 -15.52 5.07 6.54
C LYS A 47 -15.75 6.30 5.67
N ILE A 48 -14.84 7.28 5.74
CA ILE A 48 -15.02 8.63 5.17
C ILE A 48 -13.97 8.85 4.09
N LYS A 49 -14.40 9.20 2.86
CA LYS A 49 -13.51 9.46 1.71
C LYS A 49 -12.32 10.38 2.03
N LYS A 50 -12.51 11.35 2.93
CA LYS A 50 -11.48 12.32 3.30
C LYS A 50 -10.23 11.68 3.94
N GLY A 51 -10.38 10.52 4.59
CA GLY A 51 -9.24 9.83 5.21
C GLY A 51 -8.32 9.13 4.21
N ASN A 52 -8.77 8.91 2.96
CA ASN A 52 -7.95 8.37 1.88
C ASN A 52 -7.50 9.44 0.88
N ALA A 53 -7.92 10.69 1.05
CA ALA A 53 -7.59 11.77 0.13
C ALA A 53 -6.07 12.01 0.00
N THR A 54 -5.30 11.74 1.05
CA THR A 54 -3.83 11.79 0.97
C THR A 54 -3.30 10.72 0.03
N ALA A 55 -3.72 9.46 0.19
CA ALA A 55 -3.28 8.36 -0.68
C ALA A 55 -3.71 8.56 -2.14
N GLU A 56 -4.92 9.08 -2.37
CA GLU A 56 -5.41 9.37 -3.72
C GLU A 56 -4.64 10.52 -4.37
N ARG A 57 -4.27 11.56 -3.61
CA ARG A 57 -3.45 12.67 -4.11
C ARG A 57 -2.04 12.22 -4.45
N ASP A 58 -1.42 11.44 -3.58
CA ASP A 58 -0.07 10.88 -3.81
C ASP A 58 -0.05 10.02 -5.06
N HIS A 59 -1.08 9.18 -5.23
CA HIS A 59 -1.23 8.35 -6.42
C HIS A 59 -1.34 9.18 -7.70
N LYS A 60 -2.22 10.19 -7.73
CA LYS A 60 -2.34 11.10 -8.89
C LYS A 60 -1.05 11.84 -9.19
N GLU A 61 -0.33 12.26 -8.15
CA GLU A 61 0.95 12.94 -8.33
C GLU A 61 2.01 11.99 -8.88
N PHE A 62 2.04 10.73 -8.43
CA PHE A 62 2.89 9.70 -8.99
C PHE A 62 2.57 9.43 -10.48
N GLU A 63 1.31 9.24 -10.84
CA GLU A 63 0.90 9.01 -12.24
C GLU A 63 1.33 10.18 -13.14
N LYS A 64 1.16 11.42 -12.65
CA LYS A 64 1.59 12.62 -13.37
C LYS A 64 3.09 12.67 -13.62
N HIS A 65 3.92 12.27 -12.66
CA HIS A 65 5.38 12.34 -12.78
C HIS A 65 5.98 11.16 -13.54
N SER A 66 5.41 9.97 -13.34
CA SER A 66 5.92 8.75 -13.95
C SER A 66 5.39 8.54 -15.37
N GLY A 67 4.23 9.13 -15.70
CA GLY A 67 3.50 8.83 -16.93
C GLY A 67 2.88 7.42 -16.94
N ILE A 68 2.95 6.70 -15.82
CA ILE A 68 2.47 5.33 -15.64
C ILE A 68 1.13 5.40 -14.92
N GLN A 69 0.09 4.80 -15.49
CA GLN A 69 -1.16 4.61 -14.76
C GLN A 69 -1.02 3.40 -13.85
N GLN A 70 -1.46 3.54 -12.61
CA GLN A 70 -1.36 2.44 -11.64
C GLN A 70 -2.75 1.88 -11.38
N ASN A 71 -3.28 1.11 -12.34
CA ASN A 71 -4.52 0.42 -12.13
C ASN A 71 -4.32 -0.73 -11.12
N ALA A 72 -5.36 -1.04 -10.33
CA ALA A 72 -5.34 -2.16 -9.40
C ALA A 72 -5.00 -3.49 -10.10
N ILE A 73 -5.42 -3.62 -11.37
CA ILE A 73 -5.12 -4.77 -12.23
C ILE A 73 -3.62 -4.86 -12.56
N ASP A 74 -2.94 -3.72 -12.73
CA ASP A 74 -1.50 -3.69 -13.03
C ASP A 74 -0.66 -4.18 -11.84
N PHE A 75 -1.17 -4.06 -10.62
CA PHE A 75 -0.52 -4.66 -9.45
C PHE A 75 -0.51 -6.19 -9.47
N LEU A 76 -1.37 -6.82 -10.28
CA LEU A 76 -1.36 -8.26 -10.53
C LEU A 76 -0.31 -8.66 -11.57
N LEU A 77 0.21 -7.70 -12.34
CA LEU A 77 1.22 -7.93 -13.38
C LEU A 77 2.65 -7.77 -12.82
N PRO A 78 3.63 -8.51 -13.38
CA PRO A 78 5.05 -8.28 -13.14
C PRO A 78 5.43 -6.82 -13.43
N LEU A 79 6.38 -6.25 -12.67
CA LEU A 79 6.79 -4.84 -12.80
C LEU A 79 7.20 -4.45 -14.23
N SER A 80 7.79 -5.38 -14.99
CA SER A 80 8.18 -5.19 -16.39
C SER A 80 7.00 -5.03 -17.36
N ASN A 81 5.79 -5.37 -16.93
CA ASN A 81 4.61 -5.48 -17.78
C ASN A 81 3.50 -4.49 -17.35
N ARG A 82 3.79 -3.56 -16.46
CA ARG A 82 2.85 -2.51 -16.06
C ARG A 82 2.97 -1.36 -17.06
N SER A 83 1.83 -0.85 -17.56
CA SER A 83 1.78 0.24 -18.54
C SER A 83 1.65 1.60 -17.87
#